data_AF-A0A973HXN3-F1
#
_entry.id   AF-A0A973HXN3-F1
#
_cell.length_a   1.000
_cell.length_b   1.000
_cell.length_c   1.000
_cell.angle_alpha   90.00
_cell.angle_beta   90.00
_cell.angle_gamma   90.00
#
_symmetry.space_group_name_H-M   'P 1'
#
loop_
_entity.id
_entity.type
_entity.pdbx_description
1 polymer ?
#
loop_
_entity_poly.entity_id
_entity_poly.type
_entity_poly.pdbx_seq_one_letter_code
_entity_poly.pdbx_strand_id
1 'polypeptide(L)'
;NAGSTLAMNDSVPKILINTNTAAAFGGLTTLVLSWVIFKKPNVPHILNGILAGLVSITASCHAVAAYQAILIGSIGASLYLMSSQLLEKCRIDDVVGAVPVHGVAGLWGTLAVAFFGNAELLATGLNFEQQIAIQ
;
A
#
# COMPACT_ATOMS: atom_id res chain seq x y z
N ASN A 1 -5.03 -5.55 10.06
CA ASN A 1 -4.35 -6.61 9.28
C ASN A 1 -4.27 -7.91 10.05
N ALA A 2 -3.37 -8.10 11.01
CA ALA A 2 -3.23 -9.40 11.68
C ALA A 2 -4.51 -9.91 12.37
N GLY A 3 -5.27 -9.02 13.01
CA GLY A 3 -6.58 -9.37 13.59
C GLY A 3 -7.62 -9.85 12.57
N SER A 4 -7.48 -9.52 11.29
CA SER A 4 -8.35 -10.03 10.22
C SER A 4 -8.18 -11.54 9.98
N THR A 5 -7.18 -12.17 10.59
CA THR A 5 -7.01 -13.63 10.65
C THR A 5 -8.07 -14.30 11.52
N LEU A 6 -8.69 -13.56 12.44
CA LEU A 6 -9.71 -14.06 13.39
C LEU A 6 -9.23 -15.22 14.30
N ALA A 7 -7.93 -15.45 14.35
CA ALA A 7 -7.28 -16.46 15.17
C ALA A 7 -5.86 -16.01 15.52
N MET A 8 -5.31 -16.55 16.61
CA MET A 8 -3.90 -16.41 16.97
C MET A 8 -3.13 -17.67 16.55
N ASN A 9 -2.55 -17.64 15.34
CA ASN A 9 -1.81 -18.76 14.76
C ASN A 9 -0.50 -18.29 14.11
N ASP A 10 0.25 -19.22 13.53
CA ASP A 10 1.60 -18.96 12.98
C ASP A 10 1.64 -17.98 11.80
N SER A 11 0.49 -17.63 11.21
CA SER A 11 0.42 -16.62 10.16
C SER A 11 0.46 -15.19 10.69
N VAL A 12 0.06 -14.97 11.96
CA VAL A 12 -0.06 -13.65 12.59
C VAL A 12 1.27 -12.87 12.58
N PRO A 13 2.42 -13.45 12.99
CA PRO A 13 3.70 -12.73 12.95
C PRO A 13 4.08 -12.27 11.54
N LYS A 14 3.86 -13.11 10.52
CA LYS A 14 4.13 -12.78 9.12
C LYS A 14 3.29 -11.58 8.66
N ILE A 15 2.00 -11.57 8.99
CA ILE A 15 1.09 -10.47 8.62
C ILE A 15 1.52 -9.15 9.28
N LEU A 16 1.93 -9.19 10.56
CA LEU A 16 2.45 -8.01 11.26
C LEU A 16 3.73 -7.49 10.60
N ILE A 17 4.68 -8.38 10.27
CA ILE A 17 5.92 -8.02 9.58
C ILE A 17 5.62 -7.39 8.22
N ASN A 18 4.76 -8.00 7.41
CA ASN A 18 4.38 -7.46 6.10
C ASN A 18 3.74 -6.07 6.24
N THR A 19 2.84 -5.91 7.20
CA THR A 19 2.14 -4.65 7.45
C THR A 19 3.11 -3.54 7.85
N ASN A 20 3.98 -3.80 8.82
CA ASN A 20 4.97 -2.83 9.28
C ASN A 20 6.02 -2.51 8.22
N THR A 21 6.44 -3.51 7.44
CA THR A 21 7.44 -3.35 6.37
C THR A 21 6.90 -2.46 5.26
N ALA A 22 5.66 -2.69 4.81
CA ALA A 22 5.04 -1.84 3.80
C ALA A 22 4.85 -0.39 4.29
N ALA A 23 4.48 -0.21 5.56
CA ALA A 23 4.37 1.11 6.18
C ALA A 23 5.71 1.85 6.20
N ALA A 24 6.77 1.19 6.67
CA ALA A 24 8.12 1.75 6.75
C ALA A 24 8.64 2.17 5.37
N PHE A 25 8.47 1.31 4.36
CA PHE A 25 8.91 1.60 3.00
C PHE A 25 8.01 2.60 2.26
N GLY A 26 6.74 2.70 2.61
CA GLY A 26 5.88 3.78 2.16
C GLY A 26 6.40 5.14 2.64
N GLY A 27 6.71 5.25 3.95
CA GLY A 27 7.33 6.45 4.52
C GLY A 27 8.70 6.79 3.92
N LEU A 28 9.58 5.79 3.77
CA LEU A 28 10.90 5.96 3.17
C LEU A 28 10.81 6.44 1.71
N THR A 29 9.90 5.84 0.93
CA THR A 29 9.68 6.22 -0.46
C THR A 29 9.22 7.67 -0.55
N THR A 30 8.23 8.08 0.25
CA THR A 30 7.76 9.47 0.23
C THR A 30 8.79 10.45 0.79
N LEU A 31 9.65 10.04 1.72
CA LEU A 31 10.80 10.86 2.15
C LEU A 31 11.75 11.13 0.99
N VAL A 32 12.15 10.09 0.26
CA VAL A 32 13.03 10.22 -0.92
C VAL A 32 12.36 11.08 -1.99
N LEU A 33 11.11 10.81 -2.33
CA LEU A 33 10.38 11.59 -3.33
C LEU A 33 10.18 13.05 -2.91
N SER A 34 10.00 13.32 -1.61
CA SER A 34 9.88 14.68 -1.11
C SER A 34 11.16 15.48 -1.32
N TRP A 35 12.32 14.86 -1.09
CA TRP A 35 13.62 15.47 -1.41
C TRP A 35 13.76 15.76 -2.90
N VAL A 36 13.34 14.84 -3.77
CA VAL A 36 13.44 15.00 -5.22
C VAL A 36 12.53 16.12 -5.73
N ILE A 37 11.27 16.13 -5.30
CA ILE A 37 10.19 16.98 -5.82
C ILE A 37 10.16 18.34 -5.12
N PHE A 38 10.15 18.35 -3.78
CA PHE A 38 10.00 19.58 -2.98
C PHE A 38 11.34 20.17 -2.54
N LYS A 39 12.47 19.50 -2.85
CA LYS A 39 13.84 19.89 -2.45
C LYS A 39 14.07 19.94 -0.94
N LYS A 40 13.13 19.40 -0.16
CA LYS A 40 13.20 19.27 1.31
C LYS A 40 12.28 18.15 1.79
N PRO A 41 12.54 17.58 2.99
CA PRO A 41 11.57 16.70 3.63
C PRO A 41 10.25 17.43 3.85
N ASN A 42 9.13 16.77 3.54
CA ASN A 42 7.80 17.26 3.84
C ASN A 42 7.13 16.26 4.79
N VAL A 43 7.05 16.64 6.08
CA VAL A 43 6.56 15.75 7.15
C VAL A 43 5.13 15.28 6.91
N PRO A 44 4.15 16.15 6.57
CA PRO A 44 2.80 15.70 6.20
C PRO A 44 2.78 14.63 5.10
N HIS A 45 3.54 14.82 4.02
CA HIS A 45 3.60 13.81 2.95
C HIS A 45 4.26 12.51 3.42
N ILE A 46 5.32 12.58 4.23
CA ILE A 46 5.96 11.36 4.77
C ILE A 46 4.99 10.57 5.64
N LEU A 47 4.24 11.23 6.52
CA LEU A 47 3.22 10.59 7.35
C LEU A 47 2.13 9.94 6.50
N ASN A 48 1.64 10.64 5.48
CA ASN A 48 0.67 10.08 4.54
C ASN A 48 1.26 8.97 3.66
N GLY A 49 2.57 8.99 3.38
CA GLY A 49 3.28 7.90 2.72
C GLY A 49 3.29 6.61 3.55
N ILE A 50 3.45 6.74 4.88
CA ILE A 50 3.32 5.60 5.81
C ILE A 50 1.89 5.04 5.77
N LEU A 51 0.88 5.92 5.82
CA LEU A 51 -0.52 5.53 5.72
C LEU A 51 -0.84 4.86 4.37
N ALA A 52 -0.35 5.41 3.26
CA ALA A 52 -0.51 4.83 1.94
C ALA A 52 0.12 3.43 1.86
N GLY A 53 1.31 3.23 2.44
CA GLY A 53 1.93 1.91 2.55
C GLY A 53 1.09 0.90 3.36
N LEU A 54 0.51 1.35 4.48
CA LEU A 54 -0.42 0.54 5.28
C LEU A 54 -1.69 0.19 4.51
N VAL A 55 -2.27 1.15 3.80
CA VAL A 55 -3.46 0.93 2.97
C VAL A 55 -3.15 -0.07 1.86
N SER A 56 -2.06 0.12 1.11
CA SER A 56 -1.74 -0.74 -0.03
C SER A 56 -1.47 -2.20 0.33
N ILE A 57 -0.93 -2.50 1.52
CA ILE A 57 -0.69 -3.89 1.92
C ILE A 57 -1.93 -4.57 2.51
N THR A 58 -2.99 -3.83 2.83
CA THR A 58 -4.13 -4.33 3.61
C THR A 58 -4.80 -5.54 2.95
N ALA A 59 -5.02 -5.50 1.63
CA ALA A 59 -5.71 -6.57 0.89
C ALA A 59 -4.90 -7.88 0.80
N SER A 60 -3.57 -7.79 0.78
CA SER A 60 -2.69 -8.93 0.48
C SER A 60 -1.74 -9.32 1.62
N CYS A 61 -1.84 -8.68 2.79
CA CYS A 61 -0.87 -8.81 3.89
C CYS A 61 -0.60 -10.25 4.38
N HIS A 62 -1.53 -11.17 4.21
CA HIS A 62 -1.40 -12.60 4.57
C HIS A 62 -0.82 -13.47 3.46
N ALA A 63 -0.94 -13.03 2.21
CA ALA A 63 -0.67 -13.82 1.01
C ALA A 63 0.62 -13.41 0.29
N VAL A 64 1.45 -12.54 0.86
CA VAL A 64 2.70 -12.09 0.23
C VAL A 64 3.93 -12.34 1.11
N ALA A 65 5.10 -12.36 0.48
CA ALA A 65 6.39 -12.35 1.15
C ALA A 65 6.80 -10.93 1.59
N ALA A 66 7.70 -10.84 2.58
CA ALA A 66 8.13 -9.56 3.15
C ALA A 66 8.75 -8.61 2.10
N TYR A 67 9.54 -9.13 1.16
CA TYR A 67 10.12 -8.31 0.09
C TYR A 67 9.08 -7.78 -0.90
N GLN A 68 7.96 -8.50 -1.11
CA GLN A 68 6.85 -8.02 -1.92
C GLN A 68 6.09 -6.91 -1.19
N ALA A 69 5.95 -7.00 0.14
CA ALA A 69 5.35 -5.95 0.95
C ALA A 69 6.11 -4.61 0.84
N ILE A 70 7.44 -4.65 0.70
CA ILE A 70 8.27 -3.47 0.40
C ILE A 70 7.82 -2.81 -0.91
N LEU A 71 7.70 -3.59 -1.98
CA LEU A 71 7.32 -3.09 -3.30
C LEU A 71 5.89 -2.53 -3.30
N ILE A 72 4.96 -3.26 -2.70
CA ILE A 72 3.54 -2.85 -2.61
C ILE A 72 3.43 -1.51 -1.87
N GLY A 73 4.09 -1.37 -0.72
CA GLY A 73 4.07 -0.13 0.06
C GLY A 73 4.74 1.04 -0.65
N SER A 74 5.88 0.81 -1.30
CA SER A 74 6.63 1.84 -2.03
C SER A 74 5.87 2.36 -3.24
N ILE A 75 5.25 1.47 -4.02
CA ILE A 75 4.43 1.84 -5.18
C ILE A 75 3.18 2.60 -4.71
N GLY A 76 2.50 2.11 -3.67
CA GLY A 76 1.33 2.77 -3.08
C GLY A 76 1.63 4.20 -2.63
N ALA A 77 2.74 4.40 -1.92
CA ALA A 77 3.18 5.71 -1.47
C ALA A 77 3.59 6.66 -2.62
N SER A 78 4.15 6.12 -3.70
CA SER A 78 4.47 6.89 -4.91
C SER A 78 3.19 7.37 -5.62
N LEU A 79 2.22 6.46 -5.79
CA LEU A 79 0.92 6.77 -6.39
C LEU A 79 0.13 7.76 -5.54
N TYR A 80 0.15 7.61 -4.22
CA TYR A 80 -0.38 8.59 -3.27
C TYR A 80 0.20 9.98 -3.55
N LEU A 81 1.53 10.13 -3.58
CA LEU A 81 2.14 11.44 -3.73
C LEU A 81 1.80 12.08 -5.09
N MET A 82 1.86 11.29 -6.16
CA MET A 82 1.53 11.76 -7.51
C MET A 82 0.06 12.21 -7.63
N SER A 83 -0.86 11.42 -7.06
CA SER A 83 -2.29 11.74 -7.08
C SER A 83 -2.62 12.93 -6.17
N SER A 84 -1.97 13.06 -5.01
CA SER A 84 -2.11 14.24 -4.15
C SER A 84 -1.71 15.52 -4.88
N GLN A 85 -0.58 15.50 -5.61
CA GLN A 85 -0.17 16.64 -6.43
C GLN A 85 -1.12 16.90 -7.61
N LEU A 86 -1.73 15.85 -8.17
CA LEU A 86 -2.72 16.00 -9.24
C LEU A 86 -3.99 16.69 -8.73
N LEU A 87 -4.50 16.27 -7.56
CA LEU A 87 -5.68 16.89 -6.95
C LEU A 87 -5.45 18.38 -6.66
N GLU A 88 -4.27 18.72 -6.11
CA GLU A 88 -3.88 20.11 -5.87
C GLU A 88 -3.83 20.93 -7.16
N LYS A 89 -3.26 20.38 -8.25
CA LYS A 89 -3.26 21.01 -9.57
C LYS A 89 -4.67 21.21 -10.13
N CYS A 90 -5.57 20.27 -9.86
CA CYS A 90 -6.98 20.36 -10.22
C CYS A 90 -7.80 21.28 -9.29
N ARG A 91 -7.17 21.88 -8.26
CA ARG A 91 -7.82 22.71 -7.23
C ARG A 91 -8.93 21.97 -6.47
N ILE A 92 -8.75 20.67 -6.28
CA ILE A 92 -9.60 19.85 -5.43
C ILE A 92 -9.01 19.87 -4.03
N ASP A 93 -9.76 20.44 -3.08
CA ASP A 93 -9.34 20.56 -1.68
C ASP A 93 -9.67 19.27 -0.91
N ASP A 94 -8.65 18.44 -0.72
CA ASP A 94 -8.70 17.26 0.15
C ASP A 94 -7.92 17.55 1.43
N VAL A 95 -8.64 17.91 2.49
CA VAL A 95 -8.12 18.44 3.77
C VAL A 95 -6.98 17.62 4.36
N VAL A 96 -7.02 16.29 4.21
CA VAL A 96 -6.03 15.37 4.82
C VAL A 96 -5.32 14.49 3.80
N GLY A 97 -5.71 14.54 2.52
CA GLY A 97 -5.24 13.62 1.48
C GLY A 97 -5.91 12.26 1.56
N ALA A 98 -7.16 12.18 2.00
CA ALA A 98 -7.90 10.94 2.16
C ALA A 98 -8.09 10.19 0.83
N VAL A 99 -8.37 10.90 -0.27
CA VAL A 99 -8.58 10.30 -1.59
C VAL A 99 -7.29 9.68 -2.14
N PRO A 100 -6.14 10.39 -2.17
CA PRO A 100 -4.86 9.80 -2.53
C PRO A 100 -4.45 8.61 -1.64
N VAL A 101 -4.59 8.72 -0.31
CA VAL A 101 -4.14 7.67 0.62
C VAL A 101 -5.05 6.44 0.56
N HIS A 102 -6.36 6.63 0.69
CA HIS A 102 -7.29 5.51 0.80
C HIS A 102 -7.83 5.06 -0.55
N GLY A 103 -8.18 6.00 -1.42
CA GLY A 103 -8.73 5.71 -2.74
C GLY A 103 -7.66 5.16 -3.69
N VAL A 104 -6.60 5.93 -3.95
CA VAL A 104 -5.59 5.57 -4.94
C VAL A 104 -4.66 4.46 -4.44
N ALA A 105 -4.08 4.62 -3.24
CA ALA A 105 -3.22 3.57 -2.70
C ALA A 105 -3.99 2.28 -2.34
N GLY A 106 -5.28 2.40 -2.02
CA GLY A 106 -6.18 1.26 -1.82
C GLY A 106 -6.51 0.53 -3.11
N LEU A 107 -6.85 1.26 -4.19
CA LEU A 107 -7.02 0.67 -5.52
C LEU A 107 -5.77 -0.11 -5.94
N TRP A 108 -4.59 0.48 -5.78
CA TRP A 108 -3.33 -0.23 -6.02
C TRP A 108 -3.19 -1.49 -5.14
N GLY A 109 -3.49 -1.39 -3.85
CA GLY A 109 -3.42 -2.52 -2.94
C GLY A 109 -4.34 -3.69 -3.33
N THR A 110 -5.54 -3.38 -3.80
CA THR A 110 -6.50 -4.38 -4.32
C THR A 110 -5.96 -5.07 -5.57
N LEU A 111 -5.40 -4.32 -6.52
CA LEU A 111 -4.77 -4.88 -7.72
C LEU A 111 -3.52 -5.70 -7.38
N ALA A 112 -2.74 -5.27 -6.38
CA ALA A 112 -1.52 -5.94 -5.93
C ALA A 112 -1.80 -7.37 -5.42
N VAL A 113 -3.03 -7.70 -5.02
CA VAL A 113 -3.44 -9.07 -4.71
C VAL A 113 -3.20 -9.99 -5.91
N ALA A 114 -3.60 -9.58 -7.11
CA ALA A 114 -3.44 -10.39 -8.32
C ALA A 114 -1.98 -10.51 -8.75
N PHE A 115 -1.18 -9.44 -8.58
CA PHE A 115 0.22 -9.44 -9.01
C PHE A 115 1.17 -10.19 -8.07
N PHE A 116 0.95 -10.09 -6.76
CA PHE A 116 1.91 -10.58 -5.75
C PHE A 116 1.37 -11.69 -4.86
N GLY A 117 0.04 -11.84 -4.78
CA GLY A 117 -0.59 -12.81 -3.91
C GLY A 117 -0.22 -14.24 -4.27
N ASN A 118 0.21 -15.01 -3.27
CA ASN A 118 0.46 -16.42 -3.39
C ASN A 118 -0.89 -17.15 -3.56
N ALA A 119 -1.07 -17.81 -4.71
CA ALA A 119 -2.33 -18.47 -5.07
C ALA A 119 -2.79 -19.55 -4.08
N GLU A 120 -1.85 -20.27 -3.45
CA GLU A 120 -2.17 -21.30 -2.45
C GLU A 120 -2.72 -20.66 -1.16
N LEU A 121 -2.14 -19.54 -0.74
CA LEU A 121 -2.60 -18.80 0.44
C LEU A 121 -3.92 -18.04 0.18
N LEU A 122 -4.14 -17.57 -1.05
CA LEU A 122 -5.40 -16.95 -1.46
C LEU A 122 -6.53 -17.97 -1.57
N ALA A 123 -6.21 -19.21 -1.98
CA ALA A 123 -7.15 -20.33 -2.09
C ALA A 123 -8.42 -20.02 -2.92
N THR A 124 -8.33 -19.11 -3.90
CA THR A 124 -9.46 -18.69 -4.75
C THR A 124 -9.75 -19.67 -5.89
N GLY A 125 -8.78 -20.52 -6.26
CA GLY A 125 -8.87 -21.40 -7.42
C GLY A 125 -8.76 -20.68 -8.77
N LEU A 126 -8.41 -19.39 -8.76
CA LEU A 126 -8.34 -18.55 -9.96
C LEU A 126 -6.92 -18.53 -10.54
N ASN A 127 -6.83 -18.44 -11.87
CA ASN A 127 -5.57 -18.10 -12.52
C ASN A 127 -5.31 -16.58 -12.45
N PHE A 128 -4.14 -16.14 -12.90
CA PHE A 128 -3.76 -14.72 -12.85
C PHE A 128 -4.74 -13.80 -13.59
N GLU A 129 -5.16 -14.16 -14.82
CA GLU A 129 -6.06 -13.34 -15.63
C GLU A 129 -7.45 -13.21 -15.00
N GLN A 130 -7.94 -14.27 -14.37
CA GLN A 130 -9.19 -14.26 -13.64
C GLN A 130 -9.08 -13.45 -12.36
N GLN A 131 -7.98 -13.61 -11.61
CA GLN A 131 -7.75 -12.86 -10.38
C GLN A 131 -7.67 -11.37 -10.68
N ILE A 132 -6.89 -10.93 -11.66
CA ILE A 132 -6.78 -9.51 -12.01
C ILE A 132 -8.10 -8.92 -12.56
N ALA A 133 -8.92 -9.71 -13.25
CA ALA A 133 -10.22 -9.25 -13.73
C ALA A 133 -11.26 -9.08 -12.61
N ILE A 134 -11.10 -9.80 -11.50
CA ILE A 134 -11.99 -9.71 -10.33
C ILE A 134 -11.57 -8.60 -9.37
N GLN A 135 -10.26 -8.34 -9.24
CA GLN A 135 -9.71 -7.28 -8.39
C GLN A 135 -9.96 -5.89 -8.96
#